data_AF-A0A1F2UG66-F1
#
_entry.id   AF-A0A1F2UG66-F1
#
_cell.length_a   1.000
_cell.length_b   1.000
_cell.length_c   1.000
_cell.angle_alpha   90.00
_cell.angle_beta   90.00
_cell.angle_gamma   90.00
#
_symmetry.space_group_name_H-M   'P 1'
#
loop_
_entity.id
_entity.type
_entity.pdbx_description
1 polymer ?
#
loop_
_entity_poly.entity_id
_entity_poly.type
_entity_poly.pdbx_seq_one_letter_code
_entity_poly.pdbx_strand_id
1 'polypeptide(L)'
;MMEDSMIKQTRCVLAGMILAVTAFGLISDAAAQNLSKVVISGAAAKRAQTNEEISLYAAQKIVQVTIDCAKQHNVNVAVFVLAPNGAIVSAGRMDGQSRGNIVHALKRAETIINWHQDFSSTRDLYNQGEGIGDLNRTIRFYSQDGYPVPGGLSIMADDIFVGAIGVGGSVQWNEYCAYDALTKIVGRQPPLTKILPSPTQFQPATPRFPPPPPHPEQPQPQR
;
A
#
# COMPACT_ATOMS: atom_id res chain seq x y z
N MET A 1 16.78 -77.89 20.87
CA MET A 1 16.33 -77.73 19.47
C MET A 1 14.82 -77.40 19.49
N MET A 2 14.24 -76.29 19.93
CA MET A 2 14.62 -74.89 20.16
C MET A 2 15.28 -74.18 18.98
N GLU A 3 14.74 -74.30 17.75
CA GLU A 3 15.06 -73.31 16.69
C GLU A 3 14.09 -73.21 15.51
N ASP A 4 12.98 -73.97 15.45
CA ASP A 4 12.13 -74.02 14.23
C ASP A 4 10.69 -73.49 14.40
N SER A 5 10.32 -72.97 15.57
CA SER A 5 8.93 -72.54 15.86
C SER A 5 8.68 -71.02 15.72
N MET A 6 9.74 -70.21 15.59
CA MET A 6 9.64 -68.73 15.54
C MET A 6 9.69 -68.12 14.13
N ILE A 7 9.60 -68.92 13.07
CA ILE A 7 9.67 -68.42 11.67
C ILE A 7 8.29 -68.43 10.96
N LYS A 8 7.27 -69.07 11.56
CA LYS A 8 5.93 -69.17 10.96
C LYS A 8 4.87 -68.21 11.51
N GLN A 9 5.11 -67.53 12.64
CA GLN A 9 4.17 -66.52 13.14
C GLN A 9 4.39 -65.11 12.55
N THR A 10 5.51 -64.87 11.88
CA THR A 10 5.83 -63.55 11.30
C THR A 10 5.25 -63.35 9.89
N ARG A 11 4.49 -64.31 9.36
CA ARG A 11 3.96 -64.28 7.97
C ARG A 11 2.43 -64.14 7.87
N CYS A 12 1.72 -64.00 8.99
CA CYS A 12 0.25 -63.87 9.03
C CYS A 12 -0.27 -62.58 9.66
N VAL A 13 0.53 -61.51 9.66
CA VAL A 13 0.02 -60.13 9.65
C VAL A 13 0.33 -59.62 8.23
N LEU A 14 -0.34 -60.14 7.19
CA LEU A 14 -1.66 -59.67 6.76
C LEU A 14 -1.82 -58.16 7.06
N ALA A 15 -1.47 -57.34 6.08
CA ALA A 15 -2.45 -56.88 5.10
C ALA A 15 -3.37 -55.82 5.72
N GLY A 16 -2.85 -54.60 5.84
CA GLY A 16 -3.62 -53.49 6.39
C GLY A 16 -2.82 -52.19 6.53
N MET A 17 -1.98 -51.84 5.55
CA MET A 17 -1.44 -50.47 5.47
C MET A 17 -0.92 -50.15 4.06
N ILE A 18 -1.77 -50.37 3.06
CA ILE A 18 -1.64 -49.73 1.74
C ILE A 18 -2.86 -48.81 1.62
N LEU A 19 -2.73 -47.56 2.04
CA LEU A 19 -3.54 -46.42 1.59
C LEU A 19 -2.99 -45.14 2.24
N ALA A 20 -2.86 -44.10 1.42
CA ALA A 20 -2.48 -42.72 1.76
C ALA A 20 -0.98 -42.35 1.71
N VAL A 21 -0.27 -42.68 0.63
CA VAL A 21 0.87 -41.88 0.16
C VAL A 21 0.74 -41.69 -1.35
N THR A 22 -0.12 -40.77 -1.79
CA THR A 22 -0.04 -40.03 -3.07
C THR A 22 -1.18 -39.00 -3.14
N ALA A 23 -1.06 -37.93 -2.36
CA ALA A 23 -1.86 -36.71 -2.55
C ALA A 23 -1.13 -35.49 -1.97
N PHE A 24 0.15 -35.35 -2.28
CA PHE A 24 0.91 -34.13 -2.03
C PHE A 24 1.59 -33.75 -3.33
N GLY A 25 0.92 -32.94 -4.15
CA GLY A 25 1.49 -32.55 -5.44
C GLY A 25 0.51 -31.94 -6.42
N LEU A 26 -0.48 -31.18 -5.95
CA LEU A 26 -1.19 -30.19 -6.76
C LEU A 26 -1.46 -28.97 -5.87
N ILE A 27 -0.40 -28.36 -5.35
CA ILE A 27 -0.49 -27.04 -4.73
C ILE A 27 -0.37 -26.03 -5.88
N SER A 28 -1.53 -25.69 -6.45
CA SER A 28 -1.90 -24.40 -7.00
C SER A 28 -0.88 -23.63 -7.85
N ASP A 29 -0.78 -23.97 -9.14
CA ASP A 29 -0.17 -23.12 -10.19
C ASP A 29 -0.99 -21.84 -10.53
N ALA A 30 -2.11 -21.61 -9.85
CA ALA A 30 -3.00 -20.48 -10.12
C ALA A 30 -2.40 -19.11 -9.74
N ALA A 31 -1.48 -19.07 -8.77
CA ALA A 31 -0.79 -17.83 -8.36
C ALA A 31 0.27 -17.40 -9.39
N ALA A 32 1.05 -18.35 -9.90
CA ALA A 32 2.12 -18.09 -10.87
C ALA A 32 1.59 -17.56 -12.23
N GLN A 33 0.37 -17.96 -12.62
CA GLN A 33 -0.28 -17.51 -13.86
C GLN A 33 -0.75 -16.04 -13.81
N ASN A 34 -0.99 -15.46 -12.63
CA ASN A 34 -1.43 -14.07 -12.50
C ASN A 34 -0.25 -13.10 -12.35
N LEU A 35 0.84 -13.54 -11.73
CA LEU A 35 2.01 -12.69 -11.47
C LEU A 35 2.61 -12.12 -12.78
N SER A 36 2.70 -12.92 -13.85
CA SER A 36 3.23 -12.48 -15.15
C SER A 36 2.41 -11.37 -15.84
N LYS A 37 1.16 -11.14 -15.41
CA LYS A 37 0.35 -10.00 -15.87
C LYS A 37 0.58 -8.76 -15.01
N VAL A 38 1.00 -8.95 -13.76
CA VAL A 38 1.21 -7.90 -12.75
C VAL A 38 2.60 -7.31 -12.86
N VAL A 39 3.60 -8.16 -13.05
CA VAL A 39 5.00 -7.78 -13.16
C VAL A 39 5.55 -8.17 -14.52
N ILE A 40 6.46 -7.36 -15.01
CA ILE A 40 7.36 -7.74 -16.10
C ILE A 40 8.45 -8.59 -15.47
N SER A 41 8.14 -9.86 -15.20
CA SER A 41 9.13 -10.85 -14.80
C SER A 41 9.38 -11.84 -15.94
N GLY A 42 10.65 -11.99 -16.28
CA GLY A 42 11.10 -13.04 -17.18
C GLY A 42 11.92 -14.06 -16.41
N ALA A 43 12.02 -15.29 -16.93
CA ALA A 43 13.07 -16.24 -16.55
C ALA A 43 14.50 -15.65 -16.74
N ALA A 44 14.61 -14.52 -17.46
CA ALA A 44 15.81 -13.69 -17.56
C ALA A 44 16.02 -12.76 -16.36
N ALA A 45 14.99 -12.12 -15.79
CA ALA A 45 15.13 -11.19 -14.65
C ALA A 45 15.62 -11.91 -13.39
N LYS A 46 15.10 -13.12 -13.14
CA LYS A 46 15.55 -14.01 -12.06
C LYS A 46 16.99 -14.52 -12.24
N ARG A 47 17.49 -14.62 -13.48
CA ARG A 47 18.88 -15.00 -13.79
C ARG A 47 19.85 -13.82 -13.80
N ALA A 48 19.34 -12.61 -14.10
CA ALA A 48 20.14 -11.40 -14.25
C ALA A 48 20.19 -10.53 -12.97
N GLN A 49 19.47 -10.91 -11.90
CA GLN A 49 19.27 -10.07 -10.70
C GLN A 49 18.80 -8.65 -11.03
N THR A 50 17.98 -8.49 -12.08
CA THR A 50 17.38 -7.21 -12.45
C THR A 50 16.01 -7.05 -11.80
N ASN A 51 15.63 -5.81 -11.50
CA ASN A 51 14.38 -5.46 -10.84
C ASN A 51 13.16 -6.04 -11.59
N GLU A 52 12.26 -6.68 -10.85
CA GLU A 52 10.89 -6.91 -11.32
C GLU A 52 10.16 -5.57 -11.30
N GLU A 53 9.50 -5.20 -12.40
CA GLU A 53 8.77 -3.93 -12.52
C GLU A 53 7.28 -4.18 -12.75
N ILE A 54 6.43 -3.30 -12.23
CA ILE A 54 5.00 -3.34 -12.52
C ILE A 54 4.74 -3.23 -14.04
N SER A 55 3.86 -4.09 -14.57
CA SER A 55 3.43 -4.01 -15.96
C SER A 55 2.54 -2.79 -16.21
N LEU A 56 2.57 -2.26 -17.44
CA LEU A 56 1.67 -1.17 -17.85
C LEU A 56 0.18 -1.55 -17.67
N TYR A 57 -0.18 -2.80 -17.99
CA TYR A 57 -1.54 -3.30 -17.84
C TYR A 57 -2.01 -3.22 -16.38
N ALA A 58 -1.20 -3.72 -15.45
CA ALA A 58 -1.53 -3.68 -14.04
C ALA A 58 -1.55 -2.25 -13.51
N ALA A 59 -0.58 -1.41 -13.88
CA ALA A 59 -0.53 -0.01 -13.50
C ALA A 59 -1.78 0.77 -13.95
N GLN A 60 -2.25 0.57 -15.19
CA GLN A 60 -3.48 1.17 -15.70
C GLN A 60 -4.71 0.68 -14.93
N LYS A 61 -4.79 -0.62 -14.60
CA LYS A 61 -5.88 -1.17 -13.80
C LYS A 61 -5.89 -0.65 -12.37
N ILE A 62 -4.73 -0.53 -11.74
CA ILE A 62 -4.58 0.08 -10.41
C ILE A 62 -5.11 1.52 -10.43
N VAL A 63 -4.64 2.35 -11.37
CA VAL A 63 -5.11 3.75 -11.52
C VAL A 63 -6.63 3.80 -11.67
N GLN A 64 -7.20 2.94 -12.54
CA GLN A 64 -8.64 2.90 -12.77
C GLN A 64 -9.42 2.53 -11.51
N VAL A 65 -9.01 1.46 -10.81
CA VAL A 65 -9.70 1.00 -9.59
C VAL A 65 -9.57 2.03 -8.45
N THR A 66 -8.42 2.69 -8.32
CA THR A 66 -8.25 3.77 -7.35
C THR A 66 -9.19 4.95 -7.65
N ILE A 67 -9.32 5.35 -8.92
CA ILE A 67 -10.26 6.39 -9.34
C ILE A 67 -11.70 5.97 -9.07
N ASP A 68 -12.06 4.72 -9.35
CA ASP A 68 -13.43 4.23 -9.13
C ASP A 68 -13.79 4.14 -7.65
N CYS A 69 -12.84 3.75 -6.78
CA CYS A 69 -13.00 3.86 -5.33
C CYS A 69 -13.20 5.33 -4.90
N ALA A 70 -12.38 6.26 -5.41
CA ALA A 70 -12.51 7.67 -5.09
C ALA A 70 -13.89 8.25 -5.49
N LYS A 71 -14.42 7.85 -6.66
CA LYS A 71 -15.77 8.21 -7.11
C LYS A 71 -16.85 7.72 -6.16
N GLN A 72 -16.74 6.49 -5.65
CA GLN A 72 -17.70 5.93 -4.67
C GLN A 72 -17.76 6.77 -3.38
N HIS A 73 -16.67 7.47 -3.06
CA HIS A 73 -16.57 8.36 -1.91
C HIS A 73 -16.77 9.85 -2.26
N ASN A 74 -17.23 10.16 -3.48
CA ASN A 74 -17.49 11.52 -3.96
C ASN A 74 -16.26 12.46 -3.83
N VAL A 75 -15.06 11.92 -4.05
CA VAL A 75 -13.83 12.72 -4.08
C VAL A 75 -13.12 12.57 -5.41
N ASN A 76 -12.52 13.68 -5.86
CA ASN A 76 -11.70 13.70 -7.06
C ASN A 76 -10.24 13.50 -6.67
N VAL A 77 -9.52 12.65 -7.41
CA VAL A 77 -8.11 12.34 -7.12
C VAL A 77 -7.22 12.43 -8.37
N ALA A 78 -5.93 12.61 -8.11
CA ALA A 78 -4.83 12.35 -9.02
C ALA A 78 -4.04 11.13 -8.52
N VAL A 79 -3.64 10.25 -9.43
CA VAL A 79 -2.97 8.98 -9.14
C VAL A 79 -1.74 8.86 -10.05
N PHE A 80 -0.61 8.47 -9.47
CA PHE A 80 0.62 8.13 -10.19
C PHE A 80 1.07 6.75 -9.76
N VAL A 81 1.47 5.93 -10.73
CA VAL A 81 2.13 4.64 -10.54
C VAL A 81 3.50 4.72 -11.18
N LEU A 82 4.54 4.48 -10.37
CA LEU A 82 5.94 4.53 -10.77
C LEU A 82 6.55 3.12 -10.77
N ALA A 83 7.46 2.87 -11.70
CA ALA A 83 8.37 1.73 -11.66
C ALA A 83 9.43 1.92 -10.57
N PRO A 84 10.18 0.87 -10.16
CA PRO A 84 11.20 0.97 -9.12
C PRO A 84 12.30 1.99 -9.40
N ASN A 85 12.57 2.29 -10.67
CA ASN A 85 13.51 3.32 -11.10
C ASN A 85 12.94 4.76 -11.08
N GLY A 86 11.69 4.94 -10.63
CA GLY A 86 11.00 6.22 -10.58
C GLY A 86 10.32 6.66 -11.88
N ALA A 87 10.42 5.89 -12.97
CA ALA A 87 9.72 6.20 -14.21
C ALA A 87 8.20 6.09 -14.03
N ILE A 88 7.45 7.04 -14.58
CA ILE A 88 5.99 7.00 -14.58
C ILE A 88 5.53 5.90 -15.53
N VAL A 89 4.88 4.87 -15.00
CA VAL A 89 4.29 3.78 -15.79
C VAL A 89 2.86 4.14 -16.18
N SER A 90 2.10 4.72 -15.24
CA SER A 90 0.73 5.16 -15.48
C SER A 90 0.39 6.33 -14.58
N ALA A 91 -0.46 7.23 -15.08
CA ALA A 91 -1.01 8.32 -14.31
C ALA A 91 -2.45 8.58 -14.73
N GLY A 92 -3.28 9.02 -13.78
CA GLY A 92 -4.66 9.41 -14.04
C GLY A 92 -5.02 10.60 -13.17
N ARG A 93 -5.75 11.57 -13.73
CA ARG A 93 -6.37 12.64 -12.94
C ARG A 93 -7.86 12.71 -13.23
N MET A 94 -8.62 12.92 -12.18
CA MET A 94 -10.02 13.35 -12.31
C MET A 94 -10.07 14.86 -12.57
N ASP A 95 -11.19 15.33 -13.09
CA ASP A 95 -11.40 16.75 -13.34
C ASP A 95 -11.55 17.55 -12.04
N GLY A 96 -11.28 18.86 -12.12
CA GLY A 96 -11.31 19.75 -10.96
C GLY A 96 -10.16 19.58 -9.96
N GLN A 97 -9.15 18.77 -10.26
CA GLN A 97 -7.95 18.66 -9.42
C GLN A 97 -7.05 19.90 -9.54
N SER A 98 -6.63 20.43 -8.39
CA SER A 98 -5.64 21.50 -8.32
C SER A 98 -4.24 20.97 -8.66
N ARG A 99 -3.37 21.86 -9.16
CA ARG A 99 -1.96 21.54 -9.39
C ARG A 99 -1.29 20.95 -8.14
N GLY A 100 -1.64 21.47 -6.96
CA GLY A 100 -1.12 20.98 -5.69
C GLY A 100 -1.39 19.49 -5.48
N ASN A 101 -2.63 19.04 -5.69
CA ASN A 101 -2.97 17.62 -5.52
C ASN A 101 -2.24 16.70 -6.50
N ILE A 102 -2.03 17.17 -7.73
CA ILE A 102 -1.30 16.43 -8.77
C ILE A 102 0.17 16.29 -8.35
N VAL A 103 0.81 17.39 -7.93
CA VAL A 103 2.21 17.38 -7.48
C VAL A 103 2.37 16.54 -6.22
N HIS A 104 1.45 16.64 -5.26
CA HIS A 104 1.48 15.83 -4.04
C HIS A 104 1.35 14.33 -4.36
N ALA A 105 0.47 13.95 -5.30
CA ALA A 105 0.33 12.56 -5.73
C ALA A 105 1.65 12.00 -6.29
N LEU A 106 2.31 12.72 -7.18
CA LEU A 106 3.62 12.33 -7.71
C LEU A 106 4.68 12.25 -6.60
N LYS A 107 4.81 13.30 -5.77
CA LYS A 107 5.79 13.36 -4.68
C LYS A 107 5.64 12.22 -3.67
N ARG A 108 4.40 11.78 -3.41
CA ARG A 108 4.12 10.63 -2.55
C ARG A 108 4.67 9.33 -3.15
N ALA A 109 4.49 9.12 -4.46
CA ALA A 109 5.05 7.95 -5.13
C ALA A 109 6.58 8.00 -5.15
N GLU A 110 7.17 9.15 -5.52
CA GLU A 110 8.62 9.37 -5.49
C GLU A 110 9.22 9.13 -4.09
N THR A 111 8.51 9.55 -3.04
CA THR A 111 8.95 9.31 -1.65
C THR A 111 9.07 7.82 -1.36
N ILE A 112 8.13 7.00 -1.81
CA ILE A 112 8.23 5.55 -1.65
C ILE A 112 9.42 4.99 -2.43
N ILE A 113 9.65 5.44 -3.67
CA ILE A 113 10.84 5.02 -4.44
C ILE A 113 12.13 5.25 -3.63
N ASN A 114 12.25 6.41 -2.98
CA ASN A 114 13.44 6.76 -2.22
C ASN A 114 13.57 6.04 -0.86
N TRP A 115 12.45 5.61 -0.28
CA TRP A 115 12.39 5.17 1.13
C TRP A 115 11.81 3.75 1.34
N HIS A 116 11.50 3.01 0.27
CA HIS A 116 10.83 1.70 0.33
C HIS A 116 11.56 0.61 1.15
N GLN A 117 12.87 0.75 1.34
CA GLN A 117 13.67 -0.21 2.12
C GLN A 117 13.29 -0.19 3.61
N ASP A 118 12.91 0.98 4.13
CA ASP A 118 12.57 1.16 5.54
C ASP A 118 11.05 1.31 5.75
N PHE A 119 10.31 1.65 4.68
CA PHE A 119 8.94 2.14 4.78
C PHE A 119 8.04 1.61 3.68
N SER A 120 6.88 1.10 4.07
CA SER A 120 5.89 0.63 3.10
C SER A 120 4.94 1.74 2.62
N SER A 121 4.84 2.84 3.37
CA SER A 121 3.92 3.94 3.11
C SER A 121 4.47 5.32 3.52
N THR A 122 3.95 6.39 2.91
CA THR A 122 4.24 7.77 3.35
C THR A 122 3.69 8.07 4.74
N ARG A 123 2.69 7.30 5.20
CA ARG A 123 2.19 7.34 6.57
C ARG A 123 3.23 6.84 7.56
N ASP A 124 4.04 5.85 7.21
CA ASP A 124 5.11 5.40 8.09
C ASP A 124 6.12 6.54 8.34
N LEU A 125 6.51 7.26 7.29
CA LEU A 125 7.36 8.45 7.43
C LEU A 125 6.68 9.54 8.26
N TYR A 126 5.40 9.83 7.99
CA TYR A 126 4.60 10.78 8.77
C TYR A 126 4.65 10.42 10.26
N ASN A 127 4.39 9.16 10.60
CA ASN A 127 4.38 8.68 11.98
C ASN A 127 5.76 8.73 12.65
N GLN A 128 6.85 8.70 11.90
CA GLN A 128 8.19 8.87 12.46
C GLN A 128 8.55 10.34 12.72
N GLY A 129 7.87 11.30 12.11
CA GLY A 129 8.07 12.73 12.30
C GLY A 129 6.85 13.39 12.91
N GLU A 130 6.02 14.01 12.07
CA GLU A 130 4.90 14.84 12.50
C GLU A 130 3.88 14.06 13.34
N GLY A 131 3.60 12.80 13.04
CA GLY A 131 2.65 11.98 13.78
C GLY A 131 3.02 11.73 15.25
N ILE A 132 4.29 11.86 15.62
CA ILE A 132 4.76 11.86 17.02
C ILE A 132 5.15 13.25 17.52
N GLY A 133 4.98 14.28 16.70
CA GLY A 133 5.31 15.64 17.04
C GLY A 133 6.80 16.01 16.90
N ASP A 134 7.60 15.26 16.16
CA ASP A 134 8.99 15.62 15.88
C ASP A 134 9.08 16.46 14.59
N LEU A 135 8.82 17.77 14.73
CA LEU A 135 8.89 18.72 13.61
C LEU A 135 10.28 18.78 12.97
N ASN A 136 11.35 18.65 13.78
CA ASN A 136 12.72 18.66 13.26
C ASN A 136 12.97 17.46 12.34
N ARG A 137 12.42 16.28 12.68
CA ARG A 137 12.49 15.11 11.83
C ARG A 137 11.65 15.25 10.57
N THR A 138 10.46 15.84 10.67
CA THR A 138 9.65 16.17 9.49
C THR A 138 10.40 17.08 8.52
N ILE A 139 11.02 18.16 9.02
CA ILE A 139 11.83 19.08 8.18
C ILE A 139 12.99 18.34 7.51
N ARG A 140 13.65 17.41 8.23
CA ARG A 140 14.71 16.59 7.63
C ARG A 140 14.20 15.71 6.49
N PHE A 141 13.03 15.08 6.61
CA PHE A 141 12.44 14.33 5.52
C PHE A 141 12.22 15.21 4.28
N TYR A 142 11.62 16.40 4.44
CA TYR A 142 11.45 17.35 3.33
C TYR A 142 12.77 17.81 2.71
N SER A 143 13.83 17.99 3.52
CA SER A 143 15.16 18.37 3.01
C SER A 143 15.88 17.27 2.21
N GLN A 144 15.38 16.03 2.29
CA GLN A 144 15.92 14.85 1.61
C GLN A 144 14.94 14.33 0.54
N ASP A 145 14.18 15.26 -0.07
CA ASP A 145 13.15 14.98 -1.10
C ASP A 145 12.04 14.01 -0.65
N GLY A 146 11.90 13.78 0.65
CA GLY A 146 10.77 13.06 1.22
C GLY A 146 9.53 13.94 1.31
N TYR A 147 8.38 13.35 1.02
CA TYR A 147 7.07 13.98 1.21
C TYR A 147 6.26 13.13 2.20
N PRO A 148 6.47 13.30 3.52
CA PRO A 148 5.90 12.47 4.57
C PRO A 148 4.43 12.82 4.84
N VAL A 149 3.59 12.83 3.79
CA VAL A 149 2.15 13.09 3.90
C VAL A 149 1.38 11.87 3.38
N PRO A 150 0.47 11.28 4.17
CA PRO A 150 -0.27 10.08 3.81
C PRO A 150 -0.88 10.10 2.40
N GLY A 151 -0.72 9.00 1.67
CA GLY A 151 -1.23 8.84 0.30
C GLY A 151 -0.30 8.13 -0.68
N GLY A 152 0.94 7.81 -0.29
CA GLY A 152 1.87 6.98 -1.07
C GLY A 152 2.07 5.60 -0.45
N LEU A 153 2.08 4.56 -1.27
CA LEU A 153 2.25 3.16 -0.87
C LEU A 153 3.25 2.44 -1.79
N SER A 154 3.97 1.49 -1.23
CA SER A 154 4.74 0.49 -1.97
C SER A 154 3.82 -0.47 -2.70
N ILE A 155 4.21 -0.89 -3.89
CA ILE A 155 3.55 -1.95 -4.64
C ILE A 155 4.38 -3.21 -4.50
N MET A 156 3.83 -4.19 -3.78
CA MET A 156 4.50 -5.46 -3.51
C MET A 156 3.85 -6.59 -4.29
N ALA A 157 4.63 -7.32 -5.09
CA ALA A 157 4.20 -8.54 -5.75
C ALA A 157 5.06 -9.70 -5.20
N ASP A 158 4.43 -10.70 -4.57
CA ASP A 158 5.14 -11.81 -3.91
C ASP A 158 6.29 -11.37 -2.99
N ASP A 159 6.03 -10.35 -2.17
CA ASP A 159 7.00 -9.73 -1.25
C ASP A 159 8.19 -9.03 -1.94
N ILE A 160 8.16 -8.87 -3.26
CA ILE A 160 9.12 -8.09 -4.05
C ILE A 160 8.55 -6.70 -4.32
N PHE A 161 9.38 -5.68 -4.09
CA PHE A 161 9.05 -4.30 -4.44
C PHE A 161 9.11 -4.09 -5.95
N VAL A 162 7.97 -3.76 -6.56
CA VAL A 162 7.84 -3.66 -8.03
C VAL A 162 7.41 -2.28 -8.51
N GLY A 163 7.25 -1.33 -7.58
CA GLY A 163 6.91 0.05 -7.89
C GLY A 163 6.27 0.78 -6.72
N ALA A 164 5.81 1.99 -6.98
CA ALA A 164 5.15 2.84 -6.01
C ALA A 164 3.86 3.44 -6.58
N ILE A 165 2.86 3.63 -5.72
CA ILE A 165 1.67 4.41 -6.04
C ILE A 165 1.61 5.65 -5.15
N GLY A 166 1.17 6.76 -5.72
CA GLY A 166 0.86 7.98 -4.98
C GLY A 166 -0.50 8.53 -5.41
N VAL A 167 -1.33 8.86 -4.43
CA VAL A 167 -2.67 9.41 -4.63
C VAL A 167 -2.77 10.76 -3.93
N GLY A 168 -3.39 11.74 -4.58
CA GLY A 168 -3.66 13.07 -4.04
C GLY A 168 -5.07 13.53 -4.39
N GLY A 169 -5.66 14.37 -3.53
CA GLY A 169 -7.03 14.87 -3.72
C GLY A 169 -7.91 14.79 -2.49
N SER A 170 -7.67 13.81 -1.60
CA SER A 170 -8.42 13.62 -0.35
C SER A 170 -7.49 13.38 0.84
N VAL A 171 -7.81 13.80 2.05
CA VAL A 171 -7.00 13.40 3.22
C VAL A 171 -7.27 11.93 3.59
N GLN A 172 -8.54 11.52 3.53
CA GLN A 172 -8.98 10.22 4.03
C GLN A 172 -8.86 9.09 2.99
N TRP A 173 -9.17 9.37 1.73
CA TRP A 173 -9.40 8.32 0.73
C TRP A 173 -8.16 7.95 -0.10
N ASN A 174 -7.07 8.73 -0.02
CA ASN A 174 -5.86 8.47 -0.83
C ASN A 174 -5.28 7.08 -0.56
N GLU A 175 -4.97 6.76 0.70
CA GLU A 175 -4.33 5.49 1.06
C GLU A 175 -5.31 4.33 1.00
N TYR A 176 -6.55 4.55 1.43
CA TYR A 176 -7.57 3.51 1.40
C TYR A 176 -7.84 3.04 -0.04
N CYS A 177 -8.11 3.95 -0.96
CA CYS A 177 -8.39 3.59 -2.35
C CYS A 177 -7.16 3.07 -3.10
N ALA A 178 -5.95 3.52 -2.75
CA ALA A 178 -4.73 2.92 -3.26
C ALA A 178 -4.58 1.47 -2.78
N TYR A 179 -4.67 1.24 -1.46
CA TYR A 179 -4.50 -0.08 -0.86
C TYR A 179 -5.53 -1.10 -1.35
N ASP A 180 -6.79 -0.69 -1.45
CA ASP A 180 -7.87 -1.53 -2.00
C ASP A 180 -7.59 -1.91 -3.46
N ALA A 181 -7.15 -0.96 -4.29
CA ALA A 181 -6.78 -1.23 -5.68
C ALA A 181 -5.59 -2.18 -5.78
N LEU A 182 -4.52 -1.96 -5.00
CA LEU A 182 -3.36 -2.84 -4.98
C LEU A 182 -3.76 -4.26 -4.53
N THR A 183 -4.58 -4.37 -3.48
CA THR A 183 -5.03 -5.67 -2.96
C THR A 183 -5.84 -6.45 -4.01
N LYS A 184 -6.68 -5.76 -4.78
CA LYS A 184 -7.51 -6.36 -5.83
C LYS A 184 -6.73 -6.77 -7.08
N ILE A 185 -5.71 -6.00 -7.47
CA ILE A 185 -5.00 -6.19 -8.75
C ILE A 185 -3.71 -7.00 -8.58
N VAL A 186 -2.94 -6.69 -7.55
CA VAL A 186 -1.60 -7.26 -7.29
C VAL A 186 -1.70 -8.43 -6.32
N GLY A 187 -2.57 -8.31 -5.31
CA GLY A 187 -2.72 -9.26 -4.22
C GLY A 187 -2.25 -8.69 -2.90
N ARG A 188 -1.89 -9.55 -1.94
CA ARG A 188 -1.56 -9.16 -0.56
C ARG A 188 -0.53 -8.02 -0.53
N GLN A 189 -0.91 -6.91 0.12
CA GLN A 189 -0.04 -5.76 0.35
C GLN A 189 0.37 -5.65 1.83
N PRO A 190 1.44 -4.90 2.15
CA PRO A 190 1.74 -4.48 3.51
C PRO A 190 0.53 -3.77 4.12
N PRO A 191 0.13 -4.11 5.36
CA PRO A 191 -1.06 -3.51 5.98
C PRO A 191 -0.88 -2.01 6.16
N LEU A 192 -1.96 -1.25 5.99
CA LEU A 192 -1.94 0.20 6.19
C LEU A 192 -1.51 0.56 7.61
N THR A 193 -0.56 1.49 7.69
CA THR A 193 -0.02 1.96 8.95
C THR A 193 -1.07 2.69 9.78
N LYS A 194 -1.09 2.39 11.09
CA LYS A 194 -2.01 2.99 12.04
C LYS A 194 -1.93 4.52 12.04
N ILE A 195 -3.09 5.19 12.08
CA ILE A 195 -3.18 6.63 12.30
C ILE A 195 -2.87 6.90 13.78
N LEU A 196 -1.87 7.76 14.04
CA LEU A 196 -1.58 8.23 15.39
C LEU A 196 -2.52 9.39 15.76
N PRO A 197 -2.85 9.56 17.06
CA PRO A 197 -3.56 10.75 17.53
C PRO A 197 -2.78 12.03 17.20
N SER A 198 -3.48 13.13 16.92
CA SER A 198 -2.84 14.42 16.66
C SER A 198 -1.95 14.83 17.83
N PRO A 199 -0.66 15.15 17.60
CA PRO A 199 0.25 15.58 18.65
C PRO A 199 -0.25 16.85 19.34
N THR A 200 0.04 16.98 20.64
CA THR A 200 -0.40 18.11 21.47
C THR A 200 -0.02 19.47 20.90
N GLN A 201 1.14 19.58 20.24
CA GLN A 201 1.61 20.84 19.65
C GLN A 201 0.75 21.35 18.47
N PHE A 202 -0.05 20.47 17.86
CA PHE A 202 -0.98 20.82 16.78
C PHE A 202 -2.43 20.86 17.27
N GLN A 203 -2.68 20.65 18.56
CA GLN A 203 -4.01 20.86 19.12
C GLN A 203 -4.33 22.35 19.14
N PRO A 204 -5.60 22.75 18.92
CA PRO A 204 -6.00 24.15 19.02
C PRO A 204 -5.57 24.68 20.39
N ALA A 205 -4.79 25.77 20.40
CA ALA A 205 -4.50 26.45 21.65
C ALA A 205 -5.83 26.82 22.31
N THR A 206 -5.93 26.65 23.62
CA THR A 206 -7.00 27.28 24.40
C THR A 206 -7.03 28.77 23.99
N PRO A 207 -8.19 29.33 23.63
CA PRO A 207 -8.26 30.73 23.21
C PRO A 207 -7.57 31.60 24.25
N ARG A 208 -6.44 32.22 23.88
CA ARG A 208 -5.69 33.10 24.78
C ARG A 208 -6.41 34.43 25.00
N PHE A 209 -7.44 34.69 24.20
CA PHE A 209 -8.29 35.85 24.30
C PHE A 209 -9.69 35.40 24.71
N PRO A 210 -10.34 36.11 25.66
CA PRO A 210 -11.76 35.93 25.90
C PRO A 210 -12.53 36.13 24.58
N PRO A 211 -13.66 35.44 24.39
CA PRO A 211 -14.50 35.68 23.23
C PRO A 211 -14.84 37.17 23.13
N PRO A 212 -14.95 37.73 21.91
CA PRO A 212 -15.38 39.11 21.75
C PRO A 212 -16.72 39.30 22.47
N PRO A 213 -16.98 40.48 23.07
CA PRO A 213 -18.27 40.77 23.66
C PRO A 213 -19.37 40.59 22.60
N PRO A 214 -20.57 40.14 22.99
CA PRO A 214 -21.68 39.99 22.06
C PRO A 214 -21.90 41.31 21.32
N HIS A 215 -22.06 41.22 19.99
CA HIS A 215 -22.39 42.39 19.19
C HIS A 215 -23.69 43.01 19.72
N PRO A 216 -23.77 44.35 19.87
CA PRO A 216 -25.03 44.99 20.17
C PRO A 216 -26.06 44.58 19.13
N GLU A 217 -27.20 44.09 19.61
CA GLU A 217 -28.32 43.63 18.81
C GLU A 217 -28.67 44.73 17.79
N GLN A 218 -28.43 44.45 16.51
CA GLN A 218 -28.80 45.40 15.46
C GLN A 218 -30.33 45.55 15.50
N PRO A 219 -30.87 46.77 15.56
CA PRO A 219 -32.31 46.96 15.54
C PRO A 219 -32.89 46.26 14.32
N GLN A 220 -33.82 45.34 14.56
CA GLN A 220 -34.53 44.70 13.46
C GLN A 220 -35.20 45.79 12.61
N PRO A 221 -35.07 45.74 11.27
CA PRO A 221 -35.77 46.68 10.42
C PRO A 221 -37.27 46.53 10.66
N GLN A 222 -37.90 47.61 11.13
CA GLN A 222 -39.35 47.70 11.24
C GLN A 222 -39.93 47.53 9.83
N ARG A 223 -40.72 46.48 9.63
CA ARG A 223 -41.49 46.25 8.40
C ARG A 223 -42.60 47.28 8.23
#